data_AF-A0A9E3BFK6-F1
#
_entry.id   AF-A0A9E3BFK6-F1
#
_cell.length_a   1.000
_cell.length_b   1.000
_cell.length_c   1.000
_cell.angle_alpha   90.00
_cell.angle_beta   90.00
_cell.angle_gamma   90.00
#
_symmetry.space_group_name_H-M   'P 1'
#
loop_
_entity.id
_entity.type
_entity.pdbx_description
1 polymer ?
#
loop_
_entity_poly.entity_id
_entity_poly.type
_entity_poly.pdbx_seq_one_letter_code
_entity_poly.pdbx_strand_id
1 'polypeptide(L)'
;VAPRWRGRGVALLLGCAAAAEIHRGGGLYLKGTAVETGSGARLYGRFGVCDPSGCIVAGRAFRRLAELAGRPVREVARSLPERAWNHEA
;
A
#
# COMPACT_ATOMS: atom_id res chain seq x y z
N VAL A 1 -8.87 -10.19 -1.76
CA VAL A 1 -9.89 -9.77 -2.76
C VAL A 1 -10.42 -10.99 -3.51
N ALA A 2 -11.73 -11.24 -3.41
CA ALA A 2 -12.36 -12.38 -4.09
C ALA A 2 -12.18 -12.30 -5.63
N PRO A 3 -12.08 -13.42 -6.34
CA PRO A 3 -11.73 -13.46 -7.77
C PRO A 3 -12.52 -12.50 -8.67
N ARG A 4 -13.85 -12.44 -8.52
CA ARG A 4 -14.76 -11.55 -9.28
C ARG A 4 -14.48 -10.04 -9.14
N TRP A 5 -13.71 -9.64 -8.13
CA TRP A 5 -13.36 -8.24 -7.85
C TRP A 5 -11.89 -7.91 -8.16
N ARG A 6 -11.10 -8.87 -8.64
CA ARG A 6 -9.70 -8.64 -9.04
C ARG A 6 -9.62 -7.75 -10.28
N GLY A 7 -8.47 -7.11 -10.50
CA GLY A 7 -8.25 -6.19 -11.62
C GLY A 7 -8.93 -4.82 -11.49
N ARG A 8 -9.77 -4.61 -10.47
CA ARG A 8 -10.50 -3.34 -10.24
C ARG A 8 -9.79 -2.40 -9.25
N GLY A 9 -8.56 -2.72 -8.85
CA GLY A 9 -7.76 -1.96 -7.88
C GLY A 9 -8.30 -1.95 -6.44
N VAL A 10 -9.25 -2.83 -6.10
CA VAL A 10 -9.83 -2.95 -4.75
C VAL A 10 -8.75 -3.13 -3.67
N ALA A 11 -7.75 -3.98 -3.91
CA ALA A 11 -6.66 -4.20 -2.95
C ALA A 11 -5.89 -2.90 -2.65
N LEU A 12 -5.68 -2.07 -3.66
CA LEU A 12 -4.96 -0.82 -3.52
C LEU A 12 -5.77 0.21 -2.74
N LEU A 13 -7.06 0.34 -3.06
CA LEU A 13 -7.97 1.24 -2.33
C LEU A 13 -8.10 0.83 -0.85
N LEU A 14 -8.18 -0.48 -0.57
CA LEU A 14 -8.18 -0.98 0.81
C LEU A 14 -6.88 -0.67 1.54
N GLY A 15 -5.72 -0.78 0.86
CA GLY A 15 -4.43 -0.40 1.42
C GLY A 15 -4.37 1.08 1.80
N CYS A 16 -4.85 1.98 0.93
CA CYS A 16 -4.94 3.40 1.23
C CYS A 16 -5.89 3.70 2.39
N ALA A 17 -7.07 3.07 2.41
CA ALA A 17 -8.04 3.24 3.49
C ALA A 17 -7.47 2.77 4.85
N ALA A 18 -6.81 1.61 4.88
CA ALA A 18 -6.13 1.11 6.07
C ALA A 18 -5.00 2.03 6.53
N ALA A 19 -4.18 2.53 5.60
CA ALA A 19 -3.12 3.49 5.91
C ALA A 19 -3.68 4.78 6.52
N ALA A 20 -4.78 5.30 5.98
CA ALA A 20 -5.44 6.48 6.52
C ALA A 20 -6.03 6.26 7.91
N GLU A 21 -6.62 5.10 8.17
CA GLU A 21 -7.14 4.75 9.49
C GLU A 21 -6.02 4.60 10.53
N ILE A 22 -4.95 3.87 10.19
CA ILE A 22 -3.76 3.74 11.04
C ILE A 22 -3.14 5.11 11.31
N HIS A 23 -3.01 5.95 10.28
CA HIS A 23 -2.40 7.28 10.43
C HIS A 23 -3.24 8.20 11.33
N ARG A 24 -4.57 8.20 11.17
CA ARG A 24 -5.49 8.94 12.07
C ARG A 24 -5.38 8.48 13.51
N GLY A 25 -5.10 7.19 13.73
CA GLY A 25 -4.84 6.62 15.05
C GLY A 25 -3.43 6.87 15.60
N GLY A 26 -2.58 7.64 14.91
CA GLY A 26 -1.19 7.91 15.31
C GLY A 26 -0.19 6.81 14.96
N GLY A 27 -0.61 5.80 14.20
CA GLY A 27 0.27 4.75 13.70
C GLY A 27 1.24 5.26 12.63
N LEU A 28 2.37 4.56 12.50
CA LEU A 28 3.52 5.02 11.71
C LEU A 28 3.80 4.20 10.44
N TYR A 29 3.19 3.02 10.33
CA TYR A 29 3.44 2.09 9.24
C TYR A 29 2.30 1.11 9.06
N LEU A 30 2.30 0.46 7.90
CA LEU A 30 1.48 -0.72 7.59
C LEU A 30 2.40 -1.93 7.43
N LYS A 31 2.06 -3.04 8.08
CA LYS A 31 2.76 -4.32 7.92
C LYS A 31 1.77 -5.41 7.50
N GLY A 32 2.20 -6.26 6.59
CA GLY A 32 1.46 -7.44 6.18
C GLY A 32 2.39 -8.61 5.88
N THR A 33 1.82 -9.80 5.72
CA THR A 33 2.55 -10.98 5.27
C THR A 33 2.91 -10.84 3.79
N ALA A 34 4.11 -11.29 3.43
CA ALA A 34 4.54 -11.29 2.04
C ALA A 34 3.64 -12.20 1.20
N VAL A 35 3.29 -11.72 0.01
CA VAL A 35 2.67 -12.56 -1.01
C VAL A 35 3.79 -12.98 -1.95
N GLU A 36 4.26 -14.21 -1.83
CA GLU A 36 5.49 -14.68 -2.48
C GLU A 36 5.40 -14.67 -4.01
N THR A 37 4.20 -14.80 -4.59
CA THR A 37 4.03 -14.91 -6.04
C THR A 37 2.80 -14.16 -6.57
N GLY A 38 2.80 -13.93 -7.89
CA GLY A 38 1.65 -13.41 -8.62
C GLY A 38 1.47 -11.89 -8.55
N SER A 39 0.24 -11.44 -8.79
CA SER A 39 -0.08 -10.01 -8.92
C SER A 39 0.06 -9.22 -7.63
N GLY A 40 -0.02 -9.89 -6.46
CA GLY A 40 0.17 -9.27 -5.15
C GLY A 40 1.62 -8.83 -4.95
N ALA A 41 2.57 -9.73 -5.21
CA ALA A 41 4.01 -9.44 -5.14
C ALA A 41 4.38 -8.22 -5.99
N ARG A 42 3.93 -8.21 -7.24
CA ARG A 42 4.18 -7.08 -8.16
C ARG A 42 3.52 -5.78 -7.71
N LEU A 43 2.29 -5.83 -7.19
CA LEU A 43 1.58 -4.62 -6.76
C LEU A 43 2.27 -3.99 -5.54
N TYR A 44 2.48 -4.76 -4.48
CA TYR A 44 3.03 -4.25 -3.23
C TYR A 44 4.51 -3.87 -3.38
N GLY A 45 5.27 -4.62 -4.18
CA GLY A 45 6.68 -4.29 -4.47
C GLY A 45 6.91 -2.95 -5.17
N ARG A 46 5.86 -2.31 -5.73
CA ARG A 46 5.96 -0.96 -6.30
C ARG A 46 6.20 0.12 -5.24
N PHE A 47 5.71 -0.08 -4.02
CA PHE A 47 5.69 0.96 -2.99
C PHE A 47 6.08 0.48 -1.59
N GLY A 48 6.05 -0.83 -1.32
CA GLY A 48 6.46 -1.42 -0.05
C GLY A 48 7.85 -2.04 -0.12
N VAL A 49 8.48 -2.17 1.04
CA VAL A 49 9.68 -2.99 1.23
C VAL A 49 9.20 -4.38 1.62
N CYS A 50 9.29 -5.33 0.70
CA CYS A 50 8.89 -6.71 0.93
C CYS A 50 10.10 -7.66 0.90
N ASP A 51 10.12 -8.61 1.82
CA ASP A 51 11.05 -9.73 1.92
C ASP A 51 10.26 -11.00 2.32
N PRO A 52 10.88 -12.19 2.45
CA PRO A 52 10.15 -13.40 2.84
C PRO A 52 9.44 -13.32 4.20
N SER A 53 9.88 -12.46 5.11
CA SER A 53 9.28 -12.28 6.44
C SER A 53 8.04 -11.38 6.44
N GLY A 54 7.84 -10.59 5.39
CA GLY A 54 6.70 -9.69 5.30
C GLY A 54 6.86 -8.55 4.30
N CYS A 55 5.87 -7.68 4.27
CA CYS A 55 5.97 -6.40 3.60
C CYS A 55 5.62 -5.25 4.55
N ILE A 56 6.43 -4.20 4.51
CA ILE A 56 6.23 -2.98 5.29
C ILE A 56 6.11 -1.78 4.35
N VAL A 57 5.18 -0.88 4.70
CA VAL A 57 5.13 0.48 4.17
C VAL A 57 5.24 1.45 5.33
N ALA A 58 6.25 2.30 5.33
CA ALA A 58 6.56 3.23 6.43
C ALA A 58 6.94 4.63 5.89
N GLY A 59 7.28 5.54 6.81
CA GLY A 59 7.82 6.86 6.47
C GLY A 59 6.90 7.68 5.57
N ARG A 60 7.50 8.43 4.64
CA ARG A 60 6.76 9.23 3.65
C ARG A 60 5.88 8.38 2.74
N ALA A 61 6.28 7.15 2.38
CA ALA A 61 5.46 6.26 1.57
C ALA A 61 4.12 5.94 2.27
N PHE A 62 4.16 5.64 3.57
CA PHE A 62 2.97 5.37 4.37
C PHE A 62 2.03 6.58 4.42
N ARG A 63 2.56 7.77 4.74
CA ARG A 63 1.77 9.02 4.75
C ARG A 63 1.13 9.29 3.40
N ARG A 64 1.88 9.07 2.31
CA ARG A 64 1.34 9.25 0.96
C ARG A 64 0.18 8.30 0.67
N LEU A 65 0.26 7.04 1.09
CA LEU A 65 -0.86 6.11 0.94
C LEU A 65 -2.09 6.55 1.74
N ALA A 66 -1.90 7.10 2.95
CA ALA A 66 -2.98 7.65 3.77
C ALA A 66 -3.68 8.84 3.08
N GLU A 67 -2.92 9.77 2.50
CA GLU A 67 -3.46 10.91 1.74
C GLU A 67 -4.29 10.51 0.51
N LEU A 68 -4.00 9.34 -0.07
CA LEU A 68 -4.69 8.82 -1.24
C LEU A 68 -6.01 8.12 -0.91
N ALA A 69 -6.35 7.96 0.37
CA ALA A 69 -7.62 7.36 0.77
C ALA A 69 -8.83 8.16 0.22
N GLY A 70 -9.83 7.43 -0.27
CA GLY A 70 -11.03 8.01 -0.87
C GLY A 70 -10.85 8.55 -2.30
N ARG A 71 -9.63 8.56 -2.85
CA ARG A 71 -9.38 9.00 -4.23
C ARG A 71 -9.81 7.94 -5.26
N PRO A 72 -10.17 8.34 -6.49
CA PRO A 72 -10.43 7.40 -7.58
C PRO A 72 -9.24 6.48 -7.86
N VAL A 73 -9.51 5.19 -8.12
CA VAL A 73 -8.47 4.16 -8.31
C VAL A 73 -7.41 4.52 -9.36
N ARG A 74 -7.81 5.23 -10.43
CA ARG A 74 -6.89 5.67 -11.49
C ARG A 74 -5.91 6.73 -11.00
N GLU A 75 -6.35 7.62 -10.12
CA GLU A 75 -5.48 8.62 -9.49
C GLU A 75 -4.53 7.93 -8.52
N VAL A 76 -5.05 7.06 -7.65
CA VAL A 76 -4.23 6.30 -6.69
C VAL A 76 -3.12 5.52 -7.42
N ALA A 77 -3.46 4.81 -8.50
CA ALA A 77 -2.50 4.00 -9.25
C ALA A 77 -1.38 4.81 -9.94
N ARG A 78 -1.65 6.08 -10.27
CA ARG A 78 -0.69 7.03 -10.87
C ARG A 78 0.15 7.78 -9.84
N SER A 79 -0.34 7.88 -8.61
CA SER A 79 0.27 8.66 -7.53
C SER A 79 0.87 7.80 -6.41
N LEU A 80 1.09 6.51 -6.68
CA LEU A 80 1.74 5.61 -5.73
C LEU A 80 3.12 6.15 -5.32
N PRO A 81 3.47 6.06 -4.03
CA PRO A 81 4.79 6.46 -3.59
C PRO A 81 5.85 5.51 -4.17
N GLU A 82 7.04 6.05 -4.35
CA GLU A 82 8.20 5.25 -4.72
C GLU A 82 8.67 4.41 -3.53
N ARG A 83 9.23 3.25 -3.82
CA ARG A 83 9.73 2.35 -2.77
C ARG A 83 10.79 3.00 -1.87
N ALA A 84 11.61 3.90 -2.40
CA ALA A 84 12.64 4.60 -1.63
C ALA A 84 12.07 5.46 -0.48
N TRP A 85 10.84 5.96 -0.63
CA TRP A 85 10.19 6.84 0.36
C TRP A 85 9.88 6.14 1.69
N ASN A 86 10.06 4.81 1.78
CA ASN A 86 9.94 4.07 3.04
C ASN A 86 11.06 4.39 4.04
N HIS A 87 12.16 4.97 3.58
CA HIS A 87 13.30 5.36 4.41
C HIS A 87 13.35 6.87 4.68
N GLU A 88 12.38 7.62 4.15
CA GLU A 88 12.25 9.07 4.35
C GLU A 88 11.36 9.36 5.57
N ALA A 89 11.88 10.22 6.45
CA ALA A 89 11.18 10.68 7.65
C ALA A 89 9.98 11.56 7.34
#